data_AF-A0A1G0JK89-F1
#
_entry.id   AF-A0A1G0JK89-F1
#
_cell.length_a   1.000
_cell.length_b   1.000
_cell.length_c   1.000
_cell.angle_alpha   90.00
_cell.angle_beta   90.00
_cell.angle_gamma   90.00
#
_symmetry.space_group_name_H-M   'P 1'
#
loop_
_entity.id
_entity.type
_entity.pdbx_description
1 polymer ?
#
loop_
_entity_poly.entity_id
_entity_poly.type
_entity_poly.pdbx_seq_one_letter_code
_entity_poly.pdbx_strand_id
1 'polypeptide(L)'
;MFTRKLSYILVIAAVAFSTSTLAQNESRLPEGIPDLEAGQINPPSANWLLDAEDDQERFRRIQIYAGGTYEQMWQIGYRYEQIYHAIIDENWELADHHWDKITSVFNVALMKRPRRTPNAEAMFLNSSWIQFKQALDSHDVNSIRQSFQNQRNTCMACHVAEEMPFLNDSPIFRNTAEFPEN
;
A
#
# COMPACT_ATOMS: atom_id res chain seq x y z
N MET A 1 -82.77 -3.32 21.98
CA MET A 1 -81.91 -4.46 22.32
C MET A 1 -81.55 -5.21 21.04
N PHE A 2 -80.48 -4.82 20.34
CA PHE A 2 -79.78 -5.67 19.36
C PHE A 2 -78.37 -5.10 19.17
N THR A 3 -77.39 -5.84 19.67
CA THR A 3 -75.97 -5.52 19.74
C THR A 3 -75.30 -5.85 18.41
N ARG A 4 -74.79 -4.83 17.68
CA ARG A 4 -73.87 -5.04 16.56
C ARG A 4 -72.46 -5.21 17.13
N LYS A 5 -71.97 -6.45 17.16
CA LYS A 5 -70.56 -6.75 17.44
C LYS A 5 -69.70 -6.30 16.25
N LEU A 6 -68.75 -5.40 16.50
CA LEU A 6 -67.62 -5.13 15.61
C LEU A 6 -66.70 -6.36 15.58
N SER A 7 -66.47 -6.91 14.39
CA SER A 7 -65.37 -7.85 14.16
C SER A 7 -64.26 -7.09 13.45
N TYR A 8 -63.23 -6.69 14.19
CA TYR A 8 -61.96 -6.24 13.61
C TYR A 8 -61.25 -7.48 13.05
N ILE A 9 -61.05 -7.54 11.73
CA ILE A 9 -60.12 -8.50 11.15
C ILE A 9 -58.72 -7.88 11.23
N LEU A 10 -57.89 -8.43 12.10
CA LEU A 10 -56.49 -8.09 12.23
C LEU A 10 -55.76 -8.80 11.07
N VAL A 11 -55.43 -8.06 10.02
CA VAL A 11 -54.55 -8.57 8.96
C VAL A 11 -53.12 -8.49 9.50
N ILE A 12 -52.62 -9.60 10.04
CA ILE A 12 -51.20 -9.75 10.33
C ILE A 12 -50.50 -9.95 8.99
N ALA A 13 -49.92 -8.88 8.45
CA ALA A 13 -48.97 -9.00 7.35
C ALA A 13 -47.72 -9.71 7.90
N ALA A 14 -47.59 -11.01 7.60
CA ALA A 14 -46.34 -11.72 7.81
C ALA A 14 -45.31 -11.10 6.86
N VAL A 15 -44.46 -10.22 7.39
CA VAL A 15 -43.24 -9.82 6.71
C VAL A 15 -42.37 -11.06 6.64
N ALA A 16 -42.37 -11.73 5.49
CA ALA A 16 -41.39 -12.76 5.20
C ALA A 16 -40.02 -12.06 5.18
N PHE A 17 -39.30 -12.14 6.29
CA PHE A 17 -37.86 -11.96 6.25
C PHE A 17 -37.35 -13.06 5.32
N SER A 18 -37.06 -12.68 4.07
CA SER A 18 -36.24 -13.50 3.19
C SER A 18 -34.94 -13.74 3.94
N THR A 19 -34.83 -14.89 4.58
CA THR A 19 -33.55 -15.44 4.99
C THR A 19 -32.76 -15.52 3.71
N SER A 20 -31.85 -14.57 3.48
CA SER A 20 -30.66 -14.91 2.74
C SER A 20 -30.11 -16.11 3.48
N THR A 21 -30.37 -17.31 2.95
CA THR A 21 -29.60 -18.50 3.29
C THR A 21 -28.20 -18.11 2.93
N LEU A 22 -27.49 -17.60 3.93
CA LEU A 22 -26.10 -17.25 3.87
C LEU A 22 -25.42 -18.38 3.10
N ALA A 23 -24.74 -18.02 2.02
CA ALA A 23 -23.82 -18.87 1.29
C ALA A 23 -22.63 -19.22 2.21
N GLN A 24 -22.92 -19.91 3.33
CA GLN A 24 -22.14 -19.87 4.55
C GLN A 24 -21.30 -21.12 4.78
N ASN A 25 -21.05 -21.95 3.76
CA ASN A 25 -20.22 -23.14 4.00
C ASN A 25 -19.41 -23.68 2.83
N GLU A 26 -19.43 -23.04 1.66
CA GLU A 26 -18.56 -23.49 0.55
C GLU A 26 -17.36 -22.56 0.43
N SER A 27 -16.19 -23.09 0.77
CA SER A 27 -14.91 -22.42 0.57
C SER A 27 -14.68 -22.22 -0.93
N ARG A 28 -14.44 -20.98 -1.33
CA ARG A 28 -14.26 -20.58 -2.73
C ARG A 28 -13.11 -19.60 -2.89
N LEU A 29 -12.53 -19.54 -4.08
CA LEU A 29 -11.51 -18.57 -4.44
C LEU A 29 -12.15 -17.20 -4.79
N PRO A 30 -11.39 -16.09 -4.67
CA PRO A 30 -11.91 -14.76 -5.02
C PRO A 30 -12.10 -14.60 -6.53
N GLU A 31 -13.29 -14.14 -6.94
CA GLU A 31 -13.63 -13.81 -8.34
C GLU A 31 -12.81 -12.64 -8.91
N GLY A 32 -12.24 -11.80 -8.04
CA GLY A 32 -11.44 -10.64 -8.45
C GLY A 32 -10.08 -10.97 -9.05
N ILE A 33 -9.66 -12.24 -9.03
CA ILE A 33 -8.44 -12.71 -9.67
C ILE A 33 -8.84 -13.63 -10.83
N PRO A 34 -8.66 -13.19 -12.08
CA PRO A 34 -9.01 -14.00 -13.25
C PRO A 34 -8.33 -15.36 -13.21
N ASP A 35 -9.06 -16.39 -13.64
CA ASP A 35 -8.58 -17.76 -13.87
C ASP A 35 -7.99 -18.49 -12.64
N LEU A 36 -8.21 -17.97 -11.42
CA LEU A 36 -7.65 -18.58 -10.21
C LEU A 36 -8.23 -19.98 -9.91
N GLU A 37 -9.51 -20.19 -10.22
CA GLU A 37 -10.18 -21.49 -10.07
C GLU A 37 -9.73 -22.53 -11.09
N ALA A 38 -9.30 -22.10 -12.28
CA ALA A 38 -8.85 -23.01 -13.33
C ALA A 38 -7.56 -23.75 -12.96
N GLY A 39 -6.68 -23.13 -12.14
CA GLY A 39 -5.44 -23.72 -11.65
C GLY A 39 -5.56 -24.45 -10.31
N GLN A 40 -6.75 -24.94 -9.95
CA GLN A 40 -7.02 -25.55 -8.65
C GLN A 40 -7.30 -27.06 -8.78
N ILE A 41 -6.59 -27.92 -8.02
CA ILE A 41 -6.86 -29.38 -7.98
C ILE A 41 -7.86 -29.75 -6.89
N ASN A 42 -7.68 -29.20 -5.68
CA ASN A 42 -8.51 -29.52 -4.52
C ASN A 42 -9.57 -28.43 -4.28
N PRO A 43 -10.70 -28.73 -3.62
CA PRO A 43 -11.59 -27.68 -3.13
C PRO A 43 -10.80 -26.59 -2.38
N PRO A 44 -11.10 -25.30 -2.61
CA PRO A 44 -10.34 -24.21 -1.98
C PRO A 44 -10.26 -24.40 -0.46
N SER A 45 -9.07 -24.22 0.12
CA SER A 45 -8.85 -24.42 1.55
C SER A 45 -7.79 -23.45 2.09
N ALA A 46 -7.48 -23.54 3.39
CA ALA A 46 -6.37 -22.79 3.99
C ALA A 46 -5.00 -23.16 3.39
N ASN A 47 -4.88 -24.32 2.72
CA ASN A 47 -3.71 -24.73 1.96
C ASN A 47 -3.70 -24.13 0.54
N TRP A 48 -4.18 -22.89 0.39
CA TRP A 48 -4.40 -22.22 -0.90
C TRP A 48 -3.20 -22.26 -1.85
N LEU A 49 -1.96 -22.29 -1.34
CA LEU A 49 -0.79 -22.41 -2.19
C LEU A 49 -0.55 -23.88 -2.62
N LEU A 50 -0.69 -24.83 -1.71
CA LEU A 50 -0.37 -26.23 -1.98
C LEU A 50 -1.46 -26.96 -2.78
N ASP A 51 -2.70 -26.49 -2.71
CA ASP A 51 -3.85 -27.00 -3.47
C ASP A 51 -3.90 -26.53 -4.94
N ALA A 52 -2.99 -25.62 -5.33
CA ALA A 52 -2.79 -25.23 -6.72
C ALA A 52 -2.28 -26.41 -7.56
N GLU A 53 -2.61 -26.37 -8.85
CA GLU A 53 -2.39 -27.49 -9.77
C GLU A 53 -0.93 -27.88 -9.95
N ASP A 54 -0.08 -26.87 -10.12
CA ASP A 54 1.34 -27.05 -10.37
C ASP A 54 2.16 -25.90 -9.78
N ASP A 55 3.48 -25.98 -9.96
CA ASP A 55 4.39 -24.96 -9.49
C ASP A 55 4.22 -23.62 -10.25
N GLN A 56 3.74 -23.63 -11.49
CA GLN A 56 3.48 -22.40 -12.24
C GLN A 56 2.36 -21.60 -11.58
N GLU A 57 1.26 -22.26 -11.23
CA GLU A 57 0.15 -21.61 -10.53
C GLU A 57 0.56 -21.18 -9.12
N ARG A 58 1.38 -21.98 -8.42
CA ARG A 58 1.96 -21.56 -7.14
C ARG A 58 2.77 -20.28 -7.25
N PHE A 59 3.67 -20.19 -8.23
CA PHE A 59 4.46 -18.99 -8.45
C PHE A 59 3.62 -17.81 -8.90
N ARG A 60 2.59 -18.03 -9.73
CA ARG A 60 1.62 -16.99 -10.09
C ARG A 60 0.89 -16.43 -8.87
N ARG A 61 0.40 -17.29 -7.97
CA ARG A 61 -0.25 -16.84 -6.73
C ARG A 61 0.71 -16.13 -5.79
N ILE A 62 1.97 -16.59 -5.69
CA ILE A 62 3.03 -15.88 -4.95
C ILE A 62 3.30 -14.52 -5.57
N GLN A 63 3.34 -14.39 -6.89
CA GLN A 63 3.52 -13.10 -7.57
C GLN A 63 2.36 -12.13 -7.30
N ILE A 64 1.12 -12.64 -7.26
CA ILE A 64 -0.06 -11.86 -6.86
C ILE A 64 0.06 -11.42 -5.39
N TYR A 65 0.34 -12.37 -4.48
CA TYR A 65 0.50 -12.12 -3.05
C TYR A 65 1.64 -11.12 -2.75
N ALA A 66 2.75 -11.25 -3.46
CA ALA A 66 3.89 -10.36 -3.33
C ALA A 66 3.58 -8.93 -3.81
N GLY A 67 2.50 -8.75 -4.59
CA GLY A 67 1.96 -7.45 -4.91
C GLY A 67 2.70 -6.67 -5.99
N GLY A 68 2.47 -5.37 -5.99
CA GLY A 68 3.01 -4.43 -6.96
C GLY A 68 4.13 -3.58 -6.43
N THR A 69 4.05 -2.29 -6.73
CA THR A 69 4.87 -1.26 -6.09
C THR A 69 4.14 -0.61 -4.93
N TYR A 70 2.82 -0.76 -4.82
CA TYR A 70 2.03 -0.04 -3.84
C TYR A 70 2.31 -0.52 -2.41
N GLU A 71 2.57 -1.83 -2.20
CA GLU A 71 3.02 -2.32 -0.90
C GLU A 71 4.38 -1.74 -0.49
N GLN A 72 5.30 -1.58 -1.45
CA GLN A 72 6.63 -1.02 -1.20
C GLN A 72 6.52 0.49 -0.97
N MET A 73 5.63 1.20 -1.69
CA MET A 73 5.39 2.62 -1.47
C MET A 73 4.82 2.89 -0.08
N TRP A 74 4.03 1.97 0.50
CA TRP A 74 3.59 2.10 1.89
C TRP A 74 4.79 2.04 2.87
N GLN A 75 5.70 1.09 2.67
CA GLN A 75 6.91 0.99 3.49
C GLN A 75 7.85 2.19 3.29
N ILE A 76 8.00 2.66 2.05
CA ILE A 76 8.81 3.85 1.73
C ILE A 76 8.21 5.09 2.39
N GLY A 77 6.90 5.28 2.30
CA GLY A 77 6.19 6.36 2.96
C GLY A 77 6.44 6.36 4.46
N TYR A 78 6.16 5.23 5.15
CA TYR A 78 6.44 5.11 6.58
C TYR A 78 7.89 5.49 6.92
N ARG A 79 8.87 4.93 6.20
CA ARG A 79 10.29 5.18 6.46
C ARG A 79 10.69 6.64 6.17
N TYR A 80 10.12 7.26 5.14
CA TYR A 80 10.37 8.65 4.80
C TYR A 80 9.88 9.58 5.93
N GLU A 81 8.72 9.28 6.52
CA GLU A 81 8.22 10.00 7.69
C GLU A 81 9.11 9.78 8.93
N GLN A 82 9.63 8.56 9.14
CA GLN A 82 10.60 8.31 10.22
C GLN A 82 11.91 9.10 10.03
N ILE A 83 12.39 9.27 8.80
CA ILE A 83 13.55 10.13 8.51
C ILE A 83 13.25 11.58 8.91
N TYR A 84 12.08 12.10 8.56
CA TYR A 84 11.66 13.46 8.92
C TYR A 84 11.73 13.68 10.44
N HIS A 85 11.17 12.77 11.22
CA HIS A 85 11.20 12.84 12.68
C HIS A 85 12.61 12.67 13.24
N ALA A 86 13.40 11.73 12.71
CA ALA A 86 14.79 11.55 13.12
C ALA A 86 15.64 12.81 12.87
N ILE A 87 15.36 13.58 11.81
CA ILE A 87 16.02 14.87 11.55
C ILE A 87 15.63 15.93 12.58
N ILE A 88 14.36 15.97 13.01
CA ILE A 88 13.90 16.88 14.06
C ILE A 88 14.61 16.58 15.38
N ASP A 89 14.75 15.30 15.70
CA ASP A 89 15.36 14.82 16.94
C ASP A 89 16.90 14.80 16.89
N GLU A 90 17.49 15.22 15.78
CA GLU A 90 18.94 15.16 15.51
C GLU A 90 19.53 13.74 15.65
N ASN A 91 18.73 12.71 15.38
CA ASN A 91 19.11 11.31 15.42
C ASN A 91 19.56 10.83 14.02
N TRP A 92 20.79 11.20 13.67
CA TRP A 92 21.35 10.97 12.33
C TRP A 92 21.50 9.50 11.98
N GLU A 93 21.86 8.65 12.95
CA GLU A 93 21.98 7.21 12.75
C GLU A 93 20.64 6.56 12.41
N LEU A 94 19.54 7.02 13.03
CA LEU A 94 18.21 6.54 12.72
C LEU A 94 17.77 7.02 11.33
N ALA A 95 18.04 8.28 10.98
CA ALA A 95 17.76 8.82 9.64
C ALA A 95 18.51 8.02 8.56
N ASP A 96 19.79 7.74 8.77
CA ASP A 96 20.64 6.96 7.87
C ASP A 96 20.13 5.52 7.70
N HIS A 97 19.79 4.86 8.82
CA HIS A 97 19.19 3.54 8.80
C HIS A 97 17.92 3.49 7.94
N HIS A 98 17.02 4.45 8.12
CA HIS A 98 15.79 4.49 7.33
C HIS A 98 16.05 4.79 5.86
N TRP A 99 17.03 5.63 5.54
CA TRP A 99 17.41 5.94 4.15
C TRP A 99 17.93 4.71 3.40
N ASP A 100 18.83 3.93 4.01
CA ASP A 100 19.33 2.68 3.44
C ASP A 100 18.21 1.67 3.17
N LYS A 101 17.23 1.61 4.09
CA LYS A 101 16.07 0.73 3.93
C LYS A 101 15.11 1.21 2.85
N ILE A 102 14.92 2.52 2.66
CA ILE A 102 14.17 3.05 1.52
C ILE A 102 14.83 2.61 0.21
N THR A 103 16.13 2.79 0.06
CA THR A 103 16.88 2.39 -1.14
C THR A 103 16.69 0.90 -1.44
N SER A 104 16.78 0.05 -0.42
CA SER A 104 16.58 -1.40 -0.57
C SER A 104 15.16 -1.76 -1.01
N VAL A 105 14.15 -1.19 -0.34
CA VAL A 105 12.73 -1.45 -0.65
C VAL A 105 12.35 -0.90 -2.03
N PHE A 106 12.92 0.23 -2.42
CA PHE A 106 12.67 0.84 -3.72
C PHE A 106 13.17 -0.04 -4.86
N ASN A 107 14.38 -0.59 -4.76
CA ASN A 107 14.92 -1.52 -5.75
C ASN A 107 14.06 -2.80 -5.87
N VAL A 108 13.50 -3.32 -4.76
CA VAL A 108 12.53 -4.42 -4.80
C VAL A 108 11.24 -4.01 -5.52
N ALA A 109 10.77 -2.78 -5.33
CA ALA A 109 9.60 -2.25 -6.03
C ALA A 109 9.82 -2.20 -7.55
N LEU A 110 11.00 -1.76 -7.99
CA LEU A 110 11.38 -1.69 -9.40
C LEU A 110 11.51 -3.08 -10.04
N MET A 111 12.08 -4.06 -9.34
CA MET A 111 12.08 -5.46 -9.77
C MET A 111 10.65 -5.98 -10.02
N LYS A 112 9.70 -5.65 -9.14
CA LYS A 112 8.29 -6.08 -9.28
C LYS A 112 7.53 -5.35 -10.38
N ARG A 113 7.96 -4.15 -10.78
CA ARG A 113 7.30 -3.33 -11.82
C ARG A 113 8.35 -2.62 -12.68
N PRO A 114 9.06 -3.35 -13.57
CA PRO A 114 10.23 -2.85 -14.29
C PRO A 114 9.94 -1.68 -15.24
N ARG A 115 8.68 -1.48 -15.66
CA ARG A 115 8.28 -0.31 -16.46
C ARG A 115 8.59 1.02 -15.76
N ARG A 116 8.68 1.04 -14.43
CA ARG A 116 8.96 2.24 -13.62
C ARG A 116 10.45 2.53 -13.45
N THR A 117 11.30 1.55 -13.75
CA THR A 117 12.76 1.66 -13.54
C THR A 117 13.38 2.86 -14.25
N PRO A 118 13.07 3.18 -15.52
CA PRO A 118 13.73 4.30 -16.20
C PRO A 118 13.51 5.65 -15.51
N ASN A 119 12.27 5.97 -15.12
CA ASN A 119 11.95 7.20 -14.39
C ASN A 119 12.64 7.20 -13.02
N ALA A 120 12.52 6.08 -12.31
CA ALA A 120 13.08 5.90 -10.99
C ALA A 120 14.61 6.01 -10.96
N GLU A 121 15.34 5.45 -11.93
CA GLU A 121 16.80 5.55 -11.94
C GLU A 121 17.26 6.96 -12.34
N ALA A 122 16.60 7.55 -13.34
CA ALA A 122 16.94 8.88 -13.85
C ALA A 122 16.83 9.99 -12.79
N MET A 123 15.81 9.91 -11.92
CA MET A 123 15.52 10.98 -10.97
C MET A 123 16.38 10.96 -9.69
N PHE A 124 17.06 9.85 -9.42
CA PHE A 124 17.08 9.35 -8.05
C PHE A 124 18.38 8.58 -7.81
N LEU A 125 18.61 7.45 -8.53
CA LEU A 125 19.80 6.60 -8.37
C LEU A 125 21.10 7.26 -8.85
N ASN A 126 21.01 8.23 -9.75
CA ASN A 126 22.19 8.92 -10.29
C ASN A 126 22.54 10.25 -9.59
N SER A 127 21.78 10.69 -8.57
CA SER A 127 22.10 11.95 -7.88
C SER A 127 21.51 12.07 -6.49
N SER A 128 20.20 11.94 -6.34
CA SER A 128 19.53 12.33 -5.11
C SER A 128 19.87 11.37 -3.95
N TRP A 129 19.99 10.06 -4.19
CA TRP A 129 20.38 9.10 -3.15
C TRP A 129 21.72 9.43 -2.48
N ILE A 130 22.70 9.74 -3.32
CA ILE A 130 24.07 10.06 -2.89
C ILE A 130 24.09 11.39 -2.14
N GLN A 131 23.38 12.41 -2.64
CA GLN A 131 23.35 13.74 -2.04
C GLN A 131 22.75 13.74 -0.63
N PHE A 132 21.68 12.98 -0.39
CA PHE A 132 21.09 12.91 0.95
C PHE A 132 21.95 12.10 1.91
N LYS A 133 22.57 11.00 1.45
CA LYS A 133 23.54 10.25 2.26
C LYS A 133 24.71 11.14 2.70
N GLN A 134 25.29 11.90 1.76
CA GLN A 134 26.38 12.84 2.06
C GLN A 134 25.95 13.95 3.03
N ALA A 135 24.71 14.44 2.92
CA ALA A 135 24.18 15.41 3.86
C ALA A 135 24.07 14.80 5.27
N LEU A 136 23.53 13.59 5.40
CA LEU A 136 23.48 12.86 6.67
C LEU A 136 24.87 12.67 7.26
N ASP A 137 25.85 12.24 6.46
CA ASP A 137 27.24 12.04 6.91
C ASP A 137 27.92 13.34 7.38
N SER A 138 27.44 14.50 6.93
CA SER A 138 27.99 15.81 7.33
C SER A 138 27.56 16.27 8.72
N HIS A 139 26.44 15.72 9.23
CA HIS A 139 25.80 16.13 10.50
C HIS A 139 25.44 17.64 10.55
N ASP A 140 25.44 18.35 9.41
CA ASP A 140 24.97 19.73 9.31
C ASP A 140 23.45 19.76 9.11
N VAL A 141 22.72 20.17 10.14
CA VAL A 141 21.25 20.18 10.15
C VAL A 141 20.65 20.96 8.98
N ASN A 142 21.30 22.05 8.55
CA ASN A 142 20.80 22.87 7.43
C ASN A 142 20.94 22.13 6.10
N SER A 143 22.12 21.56 5.84
CA SER A 143 22.36 20.69 4.68
C SER A 143 21.42 19.49 4.66
N ILE A 144 21.20 18.83 5.80
CA ILE A 144 20.30 17.68 5.93
C ILE A 144 18.85 18.08 5.62
N ARG A 145 18.35 19.15 6.25
CA ARG A 145 16.97 19.63 6.03
C ARG A 145 16.75 20.03 4.58
N GLN A 146 17.70 20.75 3.97
CA GLN A 146 17.63 21.13 2.56
C GLN A 146 17.63 19.90 1.64
N SER A 147 18.53 18.94 1.88
CA SER A 147 18.64 17.74 1.07
C SER A 147 17.41 16.84 1.21
N PHE A 148 16.81 16.76 2.41
CA PHE A 148 15.52 16.08 2.62
C PHE A 148 14.39 16.71 1.80
N GLN A 149 14.31 18.05 1.76
CA GLN A 149 13.30 18.74 0.94
C GLN A 149 13.53 18.53 -0.57
N ASN A 150 14.78 18.41 -1.01
CA ASN A 150 15.08 18.01 -2.38
C ASN A 150 14.56 16.58 -2.66
N GLN A 151 14.73 15.63 -1.73
CA GLN A 151 14.16 14.28 -1.88
C GLN A 151 12.65 14.29 -1.95
N ARG A 152 12.00 15.11 -1.11
CA ARG A 152 10.55 15.29 -1.15
C ARG A 152 10.08 15.69 -2.55
N ASN A 153 10.76 16.66 -3.15
CA ASN A 153 10.45 17.13 -4.50
C ASN A 153 10.67 16.03 -5.55
N THR A 154 11.74 15.24 -5.43
CA THR A 154 12.01 14.09 -6.32
C THR A 154 10.92 13.02 -6.21
N CYS A 155 10.48 12.67 -4.99
CA CYS A 155 9.36 11.75 -4.77
C CYS A 155 8.10 12.24 -5.49
N MET A 156 7.76 13.52 -5.31
CA MET A 156 6.57 14.11 -5.93
C MET A 156 6.67 14.18 -7.47
N ALA A 157 7.86 14.47 -8.00
CA ALA A 157 8.11 14.48 -9.45
C ALA A 157 7.99 13.08 -10.07
N CYS A 158 8.47 12.05 -9.37
CA CYS A 158 8.30 10.66 -9.79
C CYS A 158 6.82 10.27 -9.84
N HIS A 159 6.02 10.67 -8.85
CA HIS A 159 4.57 10.42 -8.89
C HIS A 159 3.89 11.07 -10.10
N VAL A 160 4.33 12.27 -10.51
CA VAL A 160 3.82 12.92 -11.73
C VAL A 160 4.23 12.13 -12.98
N ALA A 161 5.50 11.72 -13.08
CA ALA A 161 6.01 10.94 -14.21
C ALA A 161 5.37 9.54 -14.33
N GLU A 162 4.92 8.98 -13.20
CA GLU A 162 4.17 7.74 -13.13
C GLU A 162 2.65 7.92 -13.30
N GLU A 163 2.19 9.12 -13.71
CA GLU A 163 0.78 9.47 -13.95
C GLU A 163 -0.10 9.37 -12.70
N MET A 164 0.49 9.56 -11.52
CA MET A 164 -0.16 9.46 -10.21
C MET A 164 0.00 10.75 -9.38
N PRO A 165 -0.20 11.97 -9.94
CA PRO A 165 0.05 13.21 -9.23
C PRO A 165 -0.85 13.41 -8.00
N PHE A 166 -2.02 12.78 -7.94
CA PHE A 166 -2.93 12.86 -6.80
C PHE A 166 -2.32 12.29 -5.50
N LEU A 167 -1.30 11.42 -5.60
CA LEU A 167 -0.57 10.91 -4.43
C LEU A 167 0.20 12.02 -3.70
N ASN A 168 0.49 13.14 -4.37
CA ASN A 168 1.20 14.27 -3.80
C ASN A 168 0.34 15.09 -2.84
N ASP A 169 -0.99 14.93 -2.88
CA ASP A 169 -1.92 15.51 -1.89
C ASP A 169 -2.25 14.50 -0.77
N SER A 170 -1.26 13.71 -0.36
CA SER A 170 -1.38 12.84 0.80
C SER A 170 -0.90 13.54 2.09
N PRO A 171 -1.37 13.11 3.27
CA PRO A 171 -0.95 13.71 4.55
C PRO A 171 0.57 13.74 4.72
N ILE A 172 1.28 12.71 4.26
CA ILE A 172 2.74 12.63 4.40
C ILE A 172 3.45 13.82 3.77
N PHE A 173 3.08 14.22 2.55
CA PHE A 173 3.72 15.36 1.89
C PHE A 173 3.28 16.71 2.46
N ARG A 174 2.10 16.79 3.07
CA ARG A 174 1.67 17.99 3.81
C ARG A 174 2.43 18.14 5.13
N ASN A 175 2.56 17.04 5.87
CA ASN A 175 3.18 17.02 7.20
C ASN A 175 4.71 17.20 7.16
N THR A 176 5.34 16.87 6.04
CA THR A 176 6.81 17.01 5.86
C THR A 176 7.20 18.16 4.93
N ALA A 177 6.27 19.08 4.64
CA ALA A 177 6.50 20.19 3.71
C ALA A 177 7.56 21.19 4.19
N GLU A 178 7.74 21.29 5.51
CA GLU A 178 8.69 22.16 6.17
C GLU A 178 9.12 21.51 7.49
N PHE A 179 10.27 21.91 8.03
CA PHE A 179 10.68 21.54 9.39
C PHE A 179 10.21 22.60 10.38
N PRO A 180 9.91 22.25 11.64
CA PRO A 180 9.58 23.25 12.66
C PRO A 180 10.72 24.27 12.82
N GLU A 181 10.34 25.53 13.02
CA GLU A 181 11.27 26.56 13.46
C GLU A 181 11.77 26.23 14.87
N ASN A 182 13.08 26.37 15.08
CA ASN A 182 13.73 26.14 16.37
C ASN A 182 13.60 27.37 17.27
#